data_AF-A0A412CDA5-F1
#
_entry.id   AF-A0A412CDA5-F1
#
_cell.length_a   1.000
_cell.length_b   1.000
_cell.length_c   1.000
_cell.angle_alpha   90.00
_cell.angle_beta   90.00
_cell.angle_gamma   90.00
#
_symmetry.space_group_name_H-M   'P 1'
#
loop_
_entity.id
_entity.type
_entity.pdbx_description
1 polymer ?
#
loop_
_entity_poly.entity_id
_entity_poly.type
_entity_poly.pdbx_seq_one_letter_code
_entity_poly.pdbx_strand_id
1 'polypeptide(L)'
;MNKFNRKIISIVLVILTILAMFMLEKFTDENKSDKVYQKIDLTQNYITDCTIDINDMGIVKYYIEPNIVSVYLRIKVDKNARNLSYTTEKLDVIVSQGTKKGIWPKLNPEDELEKNKKNIIPLNLELRLPNEDIHQYNISQGKVKIIDKQKVIGEININIINSKYKN
;
A
#
# COMPACT_ATOMS: atom_id res chain seq x y z
N MET A 1 29.12 30.40 33.89
CA MET A 1 28.60 29.01 33.78
C MET A 1 29.78 28.05 33.88
N ASN A 2 29.85 27.23 34.94
CA ASN A 2 31.05 26.42 35.26
C ASN A 2 31.33 25.33 34.21
N LYS A 3 32.61 25.02 33.96
CA LYS A 3 33.06 24.02 32.97
C LYS A 3 32.45 22.63 33.23
N PHE A 4 32.17 22.32 34.49
CA PHE A 4 31.48 21.12 34.94
C PHE A 4 30.01 21.06 34.49
N ASN A 5 29.25 22.16 34.64
CA ASN A 5 27.86 22.25 34.19
C ASN A 5 27.75 22.12 32.67
N ARG A 6 28.71 22.67 31.91
CA ARG A 6 28.76 22.47 30.45
C ARG A 6 28.93 21.00 30.07
N LYS A 7 29.78 20.24 30.77
CA LYS A 7 29.97 18.81 30.53
C LYS A 7 28.70 17.99 30.85
N ILE A 8 28.01 18.29 31.95
CA ILE A 8 26.75 17.63 32.31
C ILE A 8 25.68 17.90 31.25
N ILE A 9 25.51 19.16 30.82
CA ILE A 9 24.56 19.51 29.76
C ILE A 9 24.88 18.76 28.47
N SER A 10 26.15 18.66 28.08
CA SER A 10 26.56 17.89 26.90
C SER A 10 26.19 16.40 27.02
N ILE A 11 26.40 15.77 28.19
CA ILE A 11 26.02 14.37 28.42
C ILE A 11 24.50 14.19 28.32
N VAL A 12 23.73 15.08 28.94
CA VAL A 12 22.25 15.05 28.87
C VAL A 12 21.76 15.20 27.43
N LEU A 13 22.35 16.10 26.64
CA LEU A 13 22.00 16.28 25.23
C LEU A 13 22.31 15.03 24.41
N VAL A 14 23.44 14.36 24.66
CA VAL A 14 23.78 13.10 24.00
C VAL A 14 22.75 12.02 24.32
N ILE A 15 22.37 11.87 25.59
CA ILE A 15 21.33 10.90 26.00
C ILE A 15 19.99 11.21 25.33
N LEU A 16 19.56 12.48 25.33
CA LEU A 16 18.32 12.90 24.66
C LEU A 16 18.35 12.61 23.16
N THR A 17 19.50 12.82 22.51
CA THR A 17 19.65 12.53 21.07
C THR A 17 19.53 11.03 20.80
N ILE A 18 20.16 10.19 21.64
CA ILE A 18 20.07 8.74 21.52
C ILE A 18 18.62 8.27 21.71
N LEU A 19 17.91 8.79 22.72
CA LEU A 19 16.49 8.48 22.93
C LEU A 19 15.62 8.93 21.76
N ALA A 20 15.88 10.11 21.20
CA ALA A 20 15.17 10.60 20.02
C ALA A 20 15.41 9.70 18.79
N MET A 21 16.65 9.23 18.59
CA MET A 21 16.97 8.29 17.51
C MET A 21 16.19 6.97 17.65
N PHE A 22 16.14 6.38 18.85
CA PHE A 22 15.35 5.16 19.08
C PHE A 22 13.85 5.38 18.87
N MET A 23 13.33 6.54 19.27
CA MET A 23 11.93 6.89 19.06
C MET A 23 11.61 7.04 17.56
N LEU A 24 12.49 7.70 16.80
CA LEU A 24 12.37 7.85 15.35
C LEU A 24 12.47 6.51 14.62
N GLU A 25 13.33 5.60 15.07
CA GLU A 25 13.44 4.25 14.51
C GLU A 25 12.12 3.48 14.68
N LYS A 26 11.55 3.46 15.90
CA LYS A 26 10.24 2.84 16.13
C LYS A 26 9.14 3.47 15.28
N PHE A 27 9.12 4.79 15.18
CA PHE A 27 8.15 5.50 14.34
C PHE A 27 8.30 5.12 12.85
N THR A 28 9.54 4.94 12.38
CA THR A 28 9.82 4.49 11.02
C THR A 28 9.35 3.06 10.78
N ASP A 29 9.49 2.19 11.78
CA ASP A 29 9.02 0.81 11.71
C ASP A 29 7.50 0.70 11.66
N GLU A 30 6.78 1.49 12.47
CA GLU A 30 5.30 1.55 12.44
C GLU A 30 4.78 1.99 11.06
N ASN A 31 5.42 3.00 10.45
CA ASN A 31 4.98 3.53 9.15
C ASN A 31 5.33 2.62 7.96
N LYS A 32 6.07 1.52 8.15
CA LYS A 32 6.34 0.56 7.06
C LYS A 32 5.06 -0.07 6.52
N SER A 33 4.05 -0.21 7.37
CA SER A 33 2.76 -0.82 7.05
C SER A 33 1.76 0.14 6.38
N ASP A 34 2.08 1.43 6.26
CA ASP A 34 1.20 2.42 5.62
C ASP A 34 0.95 2.14 4.13
N LYS A 35 1.83 1.34 3.53
CA LYS A 35 1.75 0.88 2.14
C LYS A 35 1.82 -0.64 2.10
N VAL A 36 0.78 -1.27 1.57
CA VAL A 36 0.75 -2.72 1.39
C VAL A 36 1.48 -3.10 0.12
N TYR A 37 2.47 -3.98 0.21
CA TYR A 37 3.23 -4.47 -0.95
C TYR A 37 2.87 -5.92 -1.24
N GLN A 38 2.12 -6.16 -2.31
CA GLN A 38 1.72 -7.52 -2.69
C GLN A 38 2.39 -7.94 -4.00
N LYS A 39 2.95 -9.15 -4.02
CA LYS A 39 3.39 -9.82 -5.25
C LYS A 39 2.35 -10.85 -5.64
N ILE A 40 1.94 -10.84 -6.90
CA ILE A 40 0.88 -11.70 -7.42
C ILE A 40 1.40 -12.36 -8.69
N ASP A 41 1.23 -13.67 -8.80
CA ASP A 41 1.60 -14.43 -9.99
C ASP A 41 0.35 -15.01 -10.66
N LEU A 42 -0.15 -14.30 -11.67
CA LEU A 42 -1.34 -14.70 -12.40
C LEU A 42 -1.09 -15.89 -13.34
N THR A 43 0.19 -16.26 -13.57
CA THR A 43 0.52 -17.47 -14.33
C THR A 43 0.26 -18.75 -13.53
N GLN A 44 0.21 -18.64 -12.20
CA GLN A 44 -0.02 -19.77 -11.30
C GLN A 44 -1.44 -19.78 -10.75
N ASN A 45 -1.96 -18.62 -10.37
CA ASN A 45 -3.28 -18.47 -9.77
C ASN A 45 -4.10 -17.42 -10.53
N TYR A 46 -5.18 -17.87 -11.17
CA TYR A 46 -6.09 -16.98 -11.89
C TYR A 46 -6.81 -16.00 -10.96
N ILE A 47 -7.13 -16.41 -9.74
CA ILE A 47 -7.78 -15.59 -8.71
C ILE A 47 -6.86 -15.54 -7.49
N THR A 48 -6.63 -14.35 -6.93
CA THR A 48 -5.84 -14.15 -5.71
C THR A 48 -6.56 -13.22 -4.76
N ASP A 49 -6.62 -13.58 -3.47
CA ASP A 49 -7.12 -12.70 -2.42
C ASP A 49 -5.99 -11.86 -1.83
N CYS A 50 -6.25 -10.57 -1.66
CA CYS A 50 -5.39 -9.62 -0.96
C CYS A 50 -6.23 -8.97 0.14
N THR A 51 -5.97 -9.39 1.38
CA THR A 51 -6.61 -8.81 2.56
C THR A 51 -5.69 -7.77 3.16
N ILE A 52 -6.23 -6.57 3.40
CA ILE A 52 -5.53 -5.43 3.98
C ILE A 52 -6.21 -5.09 5.29
N ASP A 53 -5.44 -5.13 6.38
CA ASP A 53 -5.91 -4.71 7.68
C ASP A 53 -5.45 -3.27 7.95
N ILE A 54 -6.40 -2.36 8.09
CA ILE A 54 -6.06 -0.97 8.40
C ILE A 54 -5.53 -0.80 9.81
N ASN A 55 -5.79 -1.74 10.72
CA ASN A 55 -5.25 -1.72 12.09
C ASN A 55 -3.72 -1.90 12.11
N ASP A 56 -3.15 -2.46 11.04
CA ASP A 56 -1.70 -2.63 10.90
C ASP A 56 -1.00 -1.33 10.48
N MET A 57 -1.73 -0.27 10.10
CA MET A 57 -1.15 1.01 9.69
C MET A 57 -0.43 1.72 10.85
N GLY A 58 0.49 2.62 10.50
CA GLY A 58 1.16 3.47 11.46
C GLY A 58 0.15 4.29 12.28
N ILE A 59 0.44 4.49 13.57
CA ILE A 59 -0.51 5.06 14.52
C ILE A 59 -1.04 6.43 14.07
N VAL A 60 -0.18 7.28 13.51
CA VAL A 60 -0.55 8.61 13.04
C VAL A 60 -1.51 8.51 11.85
N LYS A 61 -1.22 7.64 10.89
CA LYS A 61 -2.08 7.42 9.73
C LYS A 61 -3.45 6.90 10.15
N TYR A 62 -3.49 5.93 11.07
CA TYR A 62 -4.73 5.34 11.57
C TYR A 62 -5.67 6.37 12.21
N TYR A 63 -5.16 7.39 12.89
CA TYR A 63 -6.01 8.40 13.54
C TYR A 63 -6.32 9.62 12.68
N ILE A 64 -5.46 9.96 11.72
CA ILE A 64 -5.64 11.17 10.89
C ILE A 64 -6.37 10.84 9.59
N GLU A 65 -5.97 9.78 8.90
CA GLU A 65 -6.48 9.43 7.56
C GLU A 65 -6.58 7.90 7.38
N PRO A 66 -7.36 7.19 8.23
CA PRO A 66 -7.56 5.74 8.09
C PRO A 66 -8.34 5.36 6.84
N ASN A 67 -9.01 6.33 6.22
CA ASN A 67 -9.86 6.15 5.06
C ASN A 67 -9.09 6.06 3.74
N ILE A 68 -7.78 6.30 3.72
CA ILE A 68 -6.94 6.20 2.52
C ILE A 68 -5.93 5.06 2.65
N VAL A 69 -6.09 4.04 1.81
CA VAL A 69 -5.22 2.87 1.78
C VAL A 69 -4.41 2.86 0.50
N SER A 70 -3.09 2.73 0.62
CA SER A 70 -2.19 2.62 -0.52
C SER A 70 -1.73 1.17 -0.68
N VAL A 71 -2.02 0.56 -1.82
CA VAL A 71 -1.66 -0.83 -2.15
C VAL A 71 -0.81 -0.85 -3.41
N TYR A 72 0.40 -1.39 -3.30
CA TYR A 72 1.31 -1.57 -4.40
C TYR A 72 1.37 -3.04 -4.82
N LEU A 73 0.81 -3.33 -5.99
CA LEU A 73 0.77 -4.65 -6.60
C LEU A 73 1.92 -4.82 -7.59
N ARG A 74 2.58 -5.97 -7.53
CA ARG A 74 3.50 -6.48 -8.55
C ARG A 74 2.90 -7.72 -9.17
N ILE A 75 2.28 -7.54 -10.33
CA ILE A 75 1.50 -8.58 -10.99
C ILE A 75 2.34 -9.19 -12.09
N LYS A 76 2.74 -10.45 -11.92
CA LYS A 76 3.43 -11.22 -12.95
C LYS A 76 2.42 -11.82 -13.91
N VAL A 77 2.63 -11.57 -15.20
CA VAL A 77 1.77 -12.03 -16.31
C VAL A 77 2.58 -12.84 -17.30
N ASP A 78 1.88 -13.52 -18.21
CA ASP A 78 2.53 -14.30 -19.27
C ASP A 78 3.42 -13.42 -20.18
N LYS A 79 4.48 -14.02 -20.72
CA LYS A 79 5.41 -13.34 -21.63
C LYS A 79 4.69 -12.81 -22.88
N ASN A 80 3.68 -13.53 -23.36
CA ASN A 80 2.97 -13.24 -24.60
C ASN A 80 1.78 -12.28 -24.44
N ALA A 81 1.42 -11.89 -23.21
CA ALA A 81 0.40 -10.87 -22.97
C ALA A 81 0.88 -9.50 -23.49
N ARG A 82 0.07 -8.82 -24.30
CA ARG A 82 0.51 -7.67 -25.11
C ARG A 82 -0.49 -6.53 -25.21
N ASN A 83 -1.73 -6.70 -24.75
CA ASN A 83 -2.76 -5.66 -24.76
C ASN A 83 -3.39 -5.61 -23.38
N LEU A 84 -2.57 -5.22 -22.41
CA LEU A 84 -2.90 -5.34 -21.00
C LEU A 84 -3.69 -4.12 -20.54
N SER A 85 -4.85 -4.33 -19.94
CA SER A 85 -5.61 -3.28 -19.28
C SER A 85 -6.10 -3.75 -17.92
N TYR A 86 -6.73 -2.85 -17.17
CA TYR A 86 -7.35 -3.20 -15.90
C TYR A 86 -8.79 -2.70 -15.84
N THR A 87 -9.58 -3.37 -15.00
CA THR A 87 -10.85 -2.84 -14.52
C THR A 87 -10.95 -3.02 -13.01
N THR A 88 -11.71 -2.14 -12.37
CA THR A 88 -11.99 -2.18 -10.94
C THR A 88 -13.49 -2.37 -10.73
N GLU A 89 -13.88 -3.20 -9.76
CA GLU A 89 -15.27 -3.45 -9.42
C GLU A 89 -15.49 -3.19 -7.93
N LYS A 90 -16.51 -2.39 -7.59
CA LYS A 90 -16.88 -2.06 -6.20
C LYS A 90 -15.75 -1.44 -5.36
N LEU A 91 -14.79 -0.78 -6.01
CA LEU A 91 -13.70 -0.06 -5.36
C LEU A 91 -13.76 1.42 -5.77
N ASP A 92 -13.77 2.33 -4.80
CA ASP A 92 -13.41 3.73 -5.05
C ASP A 92 -11.88 3.82 -5.01
N VAL A 93 -11.27 3.91 -6.19
CA VAL A 93 -9.83 3.74 -6.35
C VAL A 93 -9.24 4.65 -7.41
N ILE A 94 -8.13 5.27 -7.07
CA ILE A 94 -7.24 5.90 -8.04
C ILE A 94 -6.14 4.90 -8.37
N VAL A 95 -6.01 4.57 -9.65
CA VAL A 95 -4.99 3.65 -10.13
C VAL A 95 -3.88 4.45 -10.79
N SER A 96 -2.64 4.08 -10.50
CA SER A 96 -1.47 4.68 -11.12
C SER A 96 -0.40 3.63 -11.37
N GLN A 97 0.48 3.91 -12.33
CA GLN A 97 1.58 3.04 -12.67
C GLN A 97 2.89 3.81 -12.72
N GLY A 98 3.92 3.24 -12.09
CA GLY A 98 5.24 3.86 -12.04
C GLY A 98 6.25 2.99 -11.30
N THR A 99 7.52 3.37 -11.42
CA THR A 99 8.58 2.74 -10.62
C THR A 99 8.58 3.32 -9.19
N LYS A 100 9.28 2.67 -8.25
CA LYS A 100 9.44 3.20 -6.87
C LYS A 100 10.01 4.64 -6.81
N LYS A 101 10.53 5.19 -7.91
CA LYS A 101 11.10 6.53 -8.02
C LYS A 101 10.35 7.31 -9.11
N GLY A 102 9.80 8.47 -8.77
CA GLY A 102 9.13 9.37 -9.72
C GLY A 102 7.64 9.60 -9.39
N ILE A 103 7.05 10.59 -10.06
CA ILE A 103 5.62 10.89 -10.00
C ILE A 103 4.88 9.76 -10.72
N TRP A 104 3.86 9.19 -10.08
CA TRP A 104 3.04 8.15 -10.69
C TRP A 104 1.92 8.78 -11.49
N PRO A 105 1.95 8.74 -12.83
CA PRO A 105 0.81 9.20 -13.62
C PRO A 105 -0.41 8.37 -13.25
N LYS A 106 -1.53 9.07 -13.03
CA LYS A 106 -2.84 8.43 -12.92
C LYS A 106 -3.12 7.69 -14.22
N LEU A 107 -3.52 6.44 -14.10
CA LEU A 107 -4.00 5.65 -15.23
C LEU A 107 -5.51 5.80 -15.35
N ASN A 108 -5.98 5.98 -16.58
CA ASN A 108 -7.38 5.80 -16.93
C ASN A 108 -7.61 4.33 -17.33
N PRO A 109 -8.85 3.82 -17.24
CA PRO A 109 -9.16 2.44 -17.64
C PRO A 109 -8.85 2.10 -19.11
N GLU A 110 -8.85 3.12 -19.97
CA GLU A 110 -8.51 3.01 -21.40
C GLU A 110 -7.00 2.90 -21.65
N ASP A 111 -6.19 3.28 -20.66
CA ASP A 111 -4.74 3.30 -20.80
C ASP A 111 -4.18 1.87 -20.74
N GLU A 112 -3.26 1.57 -21.65
CA GLU A 112 -2.58 0.28 -21.67
C GLU A 112 -1.58 0.18 -20.51
N LEU A 113 -1.61 -0.96 -19.81
CA LEU A 113 -0.69 -1.28 -18.74
C LEU A 113 0.67 -1.67 -19.29
N GLU A 114 1.71 -1.02 -18.80
CA GLU A 114 3.08 -1.40 -19.09
C GLU A 114 3.55 -2.53 -18.17
N LYS A 115 4.23 -3.52 -18.76
CA LYS A 115 4.99 -4.53 -18.00
C LYS A 115 6.48 -4.33 -18.21
N ASN A 116 7.26 -4.57 -17.16
CA ASN A 116 8.71 -4.48 -17.26
C ASN A 116 9.34 -5.70 -17.97
N LYS A 117 10.66 -5.67 -18.15
CA LYS A 117 11.45 -6.77 -18.77
C LYS A 117 11.28 -8.15 -18.11
N LYS A 118 10.77 -8.22 -16.88
CA LYS A 118 10.48 -9.45 -16.14
C LYS A 118 9.01 -9.87 -16.24
N ASN A 119 8.23 -9.28 -17.15
CA ASN A 119 6.78 -9.47 -17.30
C ASN A 119 5.98 -9.13 -16.03
N ILE A 120 6.44 -8.14 -15.27
CA ILE A 120 5.74 -7.66 -14.08
C ILE A 120 5.11 -6.31 -14.40
N ILE A 121 3.81 -6.22 -14.15
CA ILE A 121 3.03 -4.98 -14.14
C ILE A 121 3.10 -4.40 -12.72
N PRO A 122 3.74 -3.24 -12.52
CA PRO A 122 3.60 -2.49 -11.28
C PRO A 122 2.29 -1.71 -11.32
N LEU A 123 1.42 -1.91 -10.32
CA LEU A 123 0.16 -1.20 -10.21
C LEU A 123 0.02 -0.64 -8.80
N ASN A 124 -0.22 0.65 -8.68
CA ASN A 124 -0.51 1.28 -7.41
C ASN A 124 -2.00 1.61 -7.34
N LEU A 125 -2.62 1.26 -6.23
CA LEU A 125 -4.02 1.51 -5.92
C LEU A 125 -4.06 2.42 -4.69
N GLU A 126 -4.67 3.58 -4.85
CA GLU A 126 -5.04 4.45 -3.73
C GLU A 126 -6.55 4.33 -3.53
N LEU A 127 -6.94 3.60 -2.50
CA LEU A 127 -8.30 3.23 -2.18
C LEU A 127 -8.88 4.25 -1.20
N ARG A 128 -10.09 4.73 -1.50
CA ARG A 128 -10.87 5.58 -0.61
C ARG A 128 -11.95 4.73 0.06
N LEU A 129 -11.92 4.71 1.38
CA LEU A 129 -12.87 3.96 2.20
C LEU A 129 -14.02 4.88 2.64
N PRO A 130 -15.23 4.34 2.79
CA PRO A 130 -16.30 5.05 3.48
C PRO A 130 -15.90 5.33 4.92
N ASN A 131 -15.92 6.59 5.34
CA ASN A 131 -15.53 6.98 6.71
C ASN A 131 -16.40 6.29 7.79
N GLU A 132 -17.67 6.04 7.47
CA GLU A 132 -18.65 5.42 8.37
C GLU A 132 -18.31 3.96 8.70
N ASP A 133 -17.60 3.27 7.80
CA ASP A 133 -17.33 1.84 7.91
C ASP A 133 -15.98 1.52 8.55
N ILE A 134 -15.14 2.54 8.80
CA ILE A 134 -13.79 2.36 9.39
C ILE A 134 -13.84 1.71 10.77
N HIS A 135 -14.94 1.89 11.49
CA HIS A 135 -15.18 1.33 12.81
C HIS A 135 -15.82 -0.07 12.80
N GLN A 136 -15.82 -0.74 11.64
CA GLN A 136 -16.36 -2.09 11.47
C GLN A 136 -15.25 -3.07 11.11
N TYR A 137 -15.45 -4.36 11.37
CA TYR A 137 -14.48 -5.38 11.00
C TYR A 137 -14.30 -5.49 9.48
N ASN A 138 -15.40 -5.55 8.72
CA ASN A 138 -15.36 -5.56 7.26
C ASN A 138 -15.68 -4.15 6.76
N ILE A 139 -14.74 -3.51 6.07
CA ILE A 139 -14.88 -2.11 5.65
C ILE A 139 -15.29 -2.03 4.17
N SER A 140 -14.55 -2.71 3.31
CA SER A 140 -14.78 -2.64 1.87
C SER A 140 -14.26 -3.90 1.17
N GLN A 141 -14.94 -4.29 0.10
CA GLN A 141 -14.56 -5.42 -0.72
C GLN A 141 -14.81 -5.11 -2.19
N GLY A 142 -13.81 -5.40 -3.02
CA GLY A 142 -13.95 -5.28 -4.46
C GLY A 142 -12.87 -6.05 -5.19
N LYS A 143 -12.73 -5.78 -6.48
CA LYS A 143 -11.85 -6.54 -7.35
C LYS A 143 -11.04 -5.65 -8.26
N VAL A 144 -9.83 -6.08 -8.55
CA VAL A 144 -9.02 -5.60 -9.67
C VAL A 144 -8.86 -6.74 -10.65
N LYS A 145 -9.30 -6.55 -11.89
CA LYS A 145 -9.18 -7.54 -12.96
C LYS A 145 -8.11 -7.08 -13.93
N ILE A 146 -7.28 -8.00 -14.38
CA ILE A 146 -6.29 -7.78 -15.43
C ILE A 146 -6.81 -8.42 -16.70
N ILE A 147 -6.80 -7.67 -17.79
CA ILE A 147 -7.38 -8.05 -19.07
C ILE A 147 -6.26 -8.11 -20.10
N ASP A 148 -6.25 -9.14 -20.94
CA ASP A 148 -5.44 -9.20 -22.16
C ASP A 148 -6.38 -9.43 -23.34
N LYS A 149 -6.38 -8.51 -24.32
CA LYS A 149 -7.22 -8.60 -25.53
C LYS A 149 -8.69 -8.92 -25.22
N GLN A 150 -9.29 -8.19 -24.27
CA GLN A 150 -10.68 -8.33 -23.80
C GLN A 150 -10.99 -9.59 -22.97
N LYS A 151 -10.02 -10.48 -22.74
CA LYS A 151 -10.19 -11.62 -21.84
C LYS A 151 -9.59 -11.30 -20.47
N VAL A 152 -10.36 -11.53 -19.41
CA VAL A 152 -9.83 -11.47 -18.04
C VAL A 152 -8.81 -12.60 -17.87
N ILE A 153 -7.55 -12.23 -17.61
CA ILE A 153 -6.42 -13.15 -17.37
C ILE A 153 -6.09 -13.32 -15.90
N GLY A 154 -6.67 -12.49 -15.03
CA GLY A 154 -6.69 -12.76 -13.61
C GLY A 154 -7.50 -11.76 -12.82
N GLU A 155 -7.94 -12.18 -11.63
CA GLU A 155 -8.71 -11.39 -10.68
C GLU A 155 -7.98 -11.31 -9.34
N ILE A 156 -7.97 -10.12 -8.77
CA ILE A 156 -7.37 -9.84 -7.47
C ILE A 156 -8.50 -9.31 -6.60
N ASN A 157 -8.95 -10.12 -5.66
CA ASN A 157 -9.96 -9.70 -4.70
C ASN A 157 -9.27 -8.85 -3.63
N ILE A 158 -9.73 -7.61 -3.46
CA ILE A 158 -9.24 -6.69 -2.44
C ILE A 158 -10.26 -6.69 -1.31
N ASN A 159 -9.85 -7.17 -0.14
CA ASN A 159 -10.66 -7.16 1.08
C ASN A 159 -10.00 -6.21 2.07
N ILE A 160 -10.75 -5.24 2.60
CA ILE A 160 -10.24 -4.26 3.53
C ILE A 160 -10.98 -4.44 4.85
N ILE A 161 -10.21 -4.70 5.90
CA ILE A 161 -10.72 -5.02 7.23
C ILE A 161 -10.09 -4.12 8.29
N ASN A 162 -10.72 -4.11 9.47
CA ASN A 162 -10.14 -3.53 10.68
C ASN A 162 -10.21 -4.56 11.81
N SER A 163 -9.10 -5.28 12.06
CA SER A 163 -9.10 -6.33 13.11
C SER A 163 -9.34 -5.80 14.52
N LYS A 164 -9.18 -4.49 14.76
CA LYS A 164 -9.53 -3.86 16.05
C LYS A 164 -10.99 -4.11 16.45
N TYR A 165 -11.88 -4.26 15.46
CA TYR A 165 -13.32 -4.48 15.68
C TYR A 165 -13.73 -5.93 15.39
N LYS A 166 -12.77 -6.86 15.38
CA LYS A 166 -13.05 -8.29 15.29
C LYS A 166 -13.64 -8.76 16.62
N ASN A 167 -14.93 -9.10 16.60
CA ASN A 167 -15.60 -9.78 17.71
C ASN A 167 -15.09 -11.22 17.88
#